data_AF-A0AAW9I5V0-F1
#
_entry.id   AF-A0AAW9I5V0-F1
#
_cell.length_a   1.000
_cell.length_b   1.000
_cell.length_c   1.000
_cell.angle_alpha   90.00
_cell.angle_beta   90.00
_cell.angle_gamma   90.00
#
_symmetry.space_group_name_H-M   'P 1'
#
loop_
_entity.id
_entity.type
_entity.pdbx_description
1 polymer ?
#
loop_
_entity_poly.entity_id
_entity_poly.type
_entity_poly.pdbx_seq_one_letter_code
_entity_poly.pdbx_strand_id
1 'polypeptide(L)'
;AFFNLISCKHSPFRASEVARVLEEDGVFLTQQVRECDKANLAQAFGRGQSSREDGALKDQYTKELRLAGFGDIQYAEYDAVEYYEREEDLIFLLKHTPIIPGFGQEELDVRILQQFIRD
;
A
#
# COMPACT_ATOMS: atom_id res chain seq x y z
N ALA A 1 21.34 5.60 20.11
CA ALA A 1 20.85 4.76 19.01
C ALA A 1 21.05 3.30 19.39
N PHE A 2 20.39 2.36 18.70
CA PHE A 2 20.43 0.92 19.02
C PHE A 2 20.45 -0.01 17.80
N PHE A 3 20.00 0.44 16.62
CA PHE A 3 19.79 -0.41 15.46
C PHE A 3 20.56 0.08 14.24
N ASN A 4 21.28 -0.82 13.57
CA ASN A 4 21.91 -0.52 12.27
C ASN A 4 20.94 -0.67 11.09
N LEU A 5 19.85 -1.41 11.26
CA LEU A 5 18.83 -1.63 10.24
C LEU A 5 17.45 -1.64 10.89
N ILE A 6 16.52 -0.87 10.32
CA ILE A 6 15.10 -0.91 10.66
C ILE A 6 14.32 -1.19 9.37
N SER A 7 13.42 -2.15 9.40
CA SER A 7 12.52 -2.44 8.27
C SER A 7 11.07 -2.20 8.67
N CYS A 8 10.29 -1.53 7.83
CA CYS A 8 8.85 -1.33 8.02
C CYS A 8 8.10 -1.69 6.73
N LYS A 9 7.40 -2.82 6.72
CA LYS A 9 6.66 -3.31 5.55
C LYS A 9 5.15 -3.26 5.83
N HIS A 10 4.41 -2.60 4.94
CA HIS A 10 2.95 -2.51 4.98
C HIS A 10 2.40 -2.08 6.34
N SER A 11 3.10 -1.15 7.00
CA SER A 11 2.77 -0.65 8.32
C SER A 11 3.09 0.84 8.42
N PRO A 12 2.29 1.61 9.18
CA PRO A 12 2.64 2.98 9.51
C PRO A 12 3.93 3.03 10.34
N PHE A 13 4.66 4.15 10.22
CA PHE A 13 5.82 4.47 11.04
C PHE A 13 5.83 5.96 11.39
N ARG A 14 6.65 6.33 12.38
CA ARG A 14 6.94 7.72 12.73
C ARG A 14 8.40 8.01 12.42
N ALA A 15 8.68 8.87 11.44
CA ALA A 15 10.05 9.16 11.01
C ALA A 15 10.97 9.58 12.17
N SER A 16 10.47 10.37 13.13
CA SER A 16 11.22 10.80 14.31
C SER A 16 11.62 9.64 15.23
N GLU A 17 10.76 8.65 15.41
CA GLU A 17 11.07 7.48 16.25
C GLU A 17 12.07 6.56 15.57
N VAL A 18 11.98 6.41 14.24
CA VAL A 18 12.97 5.69 13.45
C VAL A 18 14.34 6.36 13.61
N ALA A 19 14.43 7.68 13.38
CA ALA A 19 15.68 8.43 13.53
C ALA A 19 16.27 8.34 14.95
N ARG A 20 15.42 8.35 16.00
CA ARG A 20 15.86 8.28 17.40
C ARG A 20 16.57 6.96 17.74
N VAL A 21 16.13 5.85 17.15
CA VAL A 21 16.63 4.51 17.50
C VAL A 21 17.62 3.94 16.49
N LEU A 22 17.72 4.54 15.31
CA LEU A 22 18.70 4.19 14.27
C LEU A 22 20.08 4.76 14.59
N GLU A 23 21.13 3.98 14.33
CA GLU A 23 22.53 4.45 14.39
C GLU A 23 22.83 5.50 13.31
N GLU A 24 23.89 6.28 13.49
CA GLU A 24 24.26 7.40 12.58
C GLU A 24 24.40 6.96 11.11
N ASP A 25 25.04 5.81 10.88
CA ASP A 25 25.17 5.19 9.55
C ASP A 25 24.16 4.04 9.32
N GLY A 26 23.08 4.02 10.11
CA GLY A 26 22.06 2.98 10.00
C GLY A 26 21.15 3.18 8.78
N VAL A 27 20.52 2.10 8.35
CA VAL A 27 19.62 2.09 7.19
C VAL A 27 18.17 1.90 7.66
N PHE A 28 17.27 2.73 7.13
CA PHE A 28 15.83 2.49 7.24
C PHE A 28 15.26 2.06 5.89
N LEU A 29 14.64 0.88 5.87
CA LEU A 29 13.96 0.34 4.70
C LEU A 29 12.46 0.30 4.94
N THR A 30 11.68 0.93 4.06
CA THR A 30 10.21 0.90 4.13
C THR A 30 9.60 0.45 2.81
N GLN A 31 8.58 -0.40 2.89
CA GLN A 31 7.78 -0.82 1.74
C GLN A 31 6.32 -0.48 2.03
N GLN A 32 5.75 0.39 1.20
CA GLN A 32 4.39 0.90 1.35
C GLN A 32 3.57 0.62 0.10
N VAL A 33 2.25 0.54 0.29
CA VAL A 33 1.29 0.38 -0.79
C VAL A 33 0.85 1.78 -1.22
N ARG A 34 0.96 2.08 -2.52
CA ARG A 34 0.58 3.38 -3.08
C ARG A 34 -0.94 3.50 -3.24
N GLU A 35 -1.40 4.71 -3.53
CA GLU A 35 -2.80 5.02 -3.76
C GLU A 35 -3.41 4.22 -4.92
N CYS A 36 -2.62 3.92 -5.95
CA CYS A 36 -3.03 3.22 -7.16
C CYS A 36 -3.08 1.69 -7.01
N ASP A 37 -2.82 1.14 -5.82
CA ASP A 37 -2.93 -0.30 -5.58
C ASP A 37 -4.33 -0.81 -5.94
N LYS A 38 -4.36 -1.85 -6.80
CA LYS A 38 -5.59 -2.45 -7.32
C LYS A 38 -6.53 -1.44 -7.99
N ALA A 39 -6.00 -0.42 -8.67
CA ALA A 39 -6.79 0.60 -9.37
C ALA A 39 -7.76 0.01 -10.41
N ASN A 40 -7.42 -1.10 -11.05
CA ASN A 40 -8.30 -1.83 -11.98
C ASN A 40 -9.59 -2.33 -11.31
N LEU A 41 -9.47 -2.89 -10.09
CA LEU A 41 -10.62 -3.29 -9.28
C LEU A 41 -11.40 -2.06 -8.84
N ALA A 42 -10.72 -1.02 -8.35
CA ALA A 42 -11.40 0.21 -7.93
C ALA A 42 -12.21 0.85 -9.07
N GLN A 43 -11.68 0.83 -10.29
CA GLN A 43 -12.37 1.30 -11.49
C GLN A 43 -13.60 0.44 -11.82
N ALA A 44 -13.48 -0.90 -11.77
CA ALA A 44 -14.59 -1.81 -12.05
C ALA A 44 -15.76 -1.67 -11.06
N PHE A 45 -15.45 -1.46 -9.78
CA PHE A 45 -16.45 -1.30 -8.72
C PHE A 45 -16.92 0.17 -8.53
N GLY A 46 -16.23 1.14 -9.16
CA GLY A 46 -16.51 2.57 -8.97
C GLY A 46 -16.18 3.10 -7.56
N ARG A 47 -15.49 2.31 -6.74
CA ARG A 47 -15.07 2.63 -5.36
C ARG A 47 -13.80 1.87 -5.00
N GLY A 48 -13.00 2.38 -4.07
CA GLY A 48 -11.77 1.72 -3.62
C GLY A 48 -11.26 2.25 -2.29
N GLN A 49 -10.15 1.67 -1.81
CA GLN A 49 -9.56 1.98 -0.50
C GLN A 49 -8.90 3.37 -0.40
N SER A 50 -8.45 3.94 -1.52
CA SER A 50 -7.78 5.24 -1.56
C SER A 50 -8.63 6.26 -2.32
N SER A 51 -8.73 7.46 -1.75
CA SER A 51 -9.26 8.67 -2.42
C SER A 51 -8.19 9.74 -2.61
N ARG A 52 -6.93 9.45 -2.22
CA ARG A 52 -5.81 10.38 -2.33
C ARG A 52 -5.30 10.44 -3.77
N GLU A 53 -4.73 11.58 -4.13
CA GLU A 53 -3.98 11.72 -5.38
C GLU A 53 -2.77 10.79 -5.40
N ASP A 54 -2.49 10.23 -6.57
CA ASP A 54 -1.38 9.29 -6.73
C ASP A 54 -0.04 9.96 -6.39
N GLY A 55 0.73 9.32 -5.51
CA GLY A 55 2.04 9.82 -5.06
C GLY A 55 1.99 10.69 -3.79
N ALA A 56 0.80 11.04 -3.30
CA ALA A 56 0.67 11.85 -2.08
C ALA A 56 1.34 11.20 -0.85
N LEU A 57 1.27 9.87 -0.72
CA LEU A 57 1.89 9.10 0.37
C LEU A 57 3.43 9.12 0.28
N LYS A 58 3.99 8.95 -0.92
CA LYS A 58 5.43 9.04 -1.17
C LYS A 58 5.95 10.42 -0.78
N ASP A 59 5.29 11.48 -1.23
CA ASP A 59 5.72 12.85 -0.97
C ASP A 59 5.65 13.18 0.52
N GLN A 60 4.59 12.72 1.18
CA GLN A 60 4.45 12.82 2.63
C GLN A 60 5.62 12.13 3.35
N TYR A 61 5.88 10.86 3.08
CA TYR A 61 6.95 10.12 3.76
C TYR A 61 8.34 10.68 3.46
N THR A 62 8.61 11.06 2.22
CA THR A 62 9.90 11.68 1.85
C THR A 62 10.12 12.97 2.63
N LYS A 63 9.08 13.80 2.78
CA LYS A 63 9.14 15.03 3.58
C LYS A 63 9.37 14.73 5.06
N GLU A 64 8.62 13.80 5.64
CA GLU A 64 8.73 13.43 7.06
C GLU A 64 10.12 12.86 7.38
N LEU A 65 10.68 12.02 6.50
CA LEU A 65 12.04 11.49 6.64
C LEU A 65 13.10 12.58 6.57
N ARG A 66 13.01 13.51 5.60
CA ARG A 66 13.93 14.66 5.54
C ARG A 66 13.89 15.50 6.80
N LEU A 67 12.68 15.79 7.31
CA LEU A 67 12.49 16.55 8.54
C LEU A 67 13.05 15.84 9.78
N ALA A 68 13.08 14.50 9.78
CA ALA A 68 13.66 13.69 10.84
C ALA A 68 15.19 13.55 10.76
N GLY A 69 15.83 14.11 9.73
CA GLY A 69 17.29 14.14 9.59
C GLY A 69 17.88 13.09 8.64
N PHE A 70 17.05 12.35 7.89
CA PHE A 70 17.56 11.41 6.88
C PHE A 70 18.17 12.18 5.70
N GLY A 71 19.45 11.91 5.41
CA GLY A 71 20.23 12.59 4.37
C GLY A 71 20.15 11.95 2.98
N ASP A 72 20.25 10.61 2.91
CA ASP A 72 20.12 9.85 1.66
C ASP A 72 18.77 9.12 1.64
N ILE A 73 17.83 9.62 0.84
CA ILE A 73 16.50 9.04 0.68
C ILE A 73 16.34 8.63 -0.77
N GLN A 74 16.34 7.32 -0.98
CA GLN A 74 16.11 6.70 -2.28
C GLN A 74 14.69 6.17 -2.36
N TYR A 75 14.14 6.20 -3.57
CA TYR A 75 12.79 5.76 -3.83
C TYR A 75 12.75 4.99 -5.14
N ALA A 76 12.11 3.82 -5.09
CA ALA A 76 11.85 2.99 -6.25
C ALA A 76 10.39 2.53 -6.22
N GLU A 77 9.82 2.42 -7.41
CA GLU A 77 8.48 1.87 -7.63
C GLU A 77 8.60 0.54 -8.32
N TYR A 78 7.67 -0.35 -8.02
CA TYR A 78 7.54 -1.63 -8.70
C TYR A 78 6.06 -2.01 -8.75
N ASP A 79 5.60 -2.31 -9.95
CA ASP A 79 4.27 -2.86 -10.20
C ASP A 79 4.36 -4.37 -10.31
N ALA A 80 3.62 -5.07 -9.45
CA ALA A 80 3.52 -6.52 -9.46
C ALA A 80 2.21 -6.93 -10.14
N VAL A 81 2.29 -7.73 -11.20
CA VAL A 81 1.10 -8.43 -11.70
C VAL A 81 0.80 -9.58 -10.76
N GLU A 82 -0.41 -9.57 -10.19
CA GLU A 82 -0.87 -10.60 -9.27
C GLU A 82 -1.82 -11.56 -10.01
N TYR A 83 -1.53 -12.85 -9.92
CA TYR A 83 -2.34 -13.92 -10.51
C TYR A 83 -2.98 -14.72 -9.38
N TYR A 84 -4.27 -14.96 -9.50
CA TYR A 84 -5.04 -15.82 -8.61
C TYR A 84 -5.34 -17.12 -9.36
N GLU A 85 -5.10 -18.26 -8.71
CA GLU A 85 -5.37 -19.56 -9.32
C GLU A 85 -6.88 -19.77 -9.50
N ARG A 86 -7.67 -19.32 -8.53
CA ARG A 86 -9.12 -19.44 -8.57
C ARG A 86 -9.84 -18.13 -8.23
N GLU A 87 -11.08 -18.03 -8.69
CA GLU A 87 -11.96 -16.89 -8.36
C GLU A 87 -12.16 -16.73 -6.85
N GLU A 88 -12.21 -17.85 -6.11
CA GLU A 88 -12.41 -17.82 -4.67
C GLU A 88 -11.24 -17.19 -3.91
N ASP A 89 -10.03 -17.23 -4.45
CA ASP A 89 -8.86 -16.59 -3.83
C ASP A 89 -8.98 -15.06 -3.91
N LEU A 90 -9.47 -14.55 -5.04
CA LEU A 90 -9.77 -13.13 -5.21
C LEU A 90 -10.96 -12.71 -4.32
N ILE A 91 -12.01 -13.53 -4.24
CA ILE A 91 -13.15 -13.29 -3.34
C ILE A 91 -12.68 -13.23 -1.89
N PHE A 92 -11.81 -14.15 -1.48
CA PHE A 92 -11.24 -14.19 -0.14
C PHE A 92 -10.50 -12.89 0.16
N LEU A 93 -9.61 -12.46 -0.73
CA LEU A 93 -8.90 -11.18 -0.58
C LEU A 93 -9.88 -10.01 -0.40
N LEU A 94 -10.86 -9.87 -1.29
CA LEU A 94 -11.78 -8.73 -1.29
C LEU A 94 -12.66 -8.68 -0.04
N LYS A 95 -12.98 -9.83 0.55
CA LYS A 95 -13.75 -9.91 1.81
C LYS A 95 -12.91 -9.57 3.05
N HIS A 96 -11.60 -9.76 2.99
CA HIS A 96 -10.72 -9.65 4.16
C HIS A 96 -9.79 -8.44 4.12
N THR A 97 -9.84 -7.63 3.07
CA THR A 97 -9.03 -6.43 2.90
C THR A 97 -9.91 -5.24 2.52
N PRO A 98 -9.49 -4.00 2.83
CA PRO A 98 -10.28 -2.82 2.52
C PRO A 98 -10.21 -2.40 1.04
N ILE A 99 -9.64 -3.21 0.13
CA ILE A 99 -9.43 -2.89 -1.30
C ILE A 99 -10.71 -2.34 -1.92
N ILE A 100 -11.83 -3.06 -1.74
CA ILE A 100 -13.17 -2.60 -2.04
C ILE A 100 -13.93 -2.52 -0.70
N PRO A 101 -14.11 -1.32 -0.13
CA PRO A 101 -14.79 -1.16 1.15
C PRO A 101 -16.20 -1.74 1.13
N GLY A 102 -16.50 -2.65 2.06
CA GLY A 102 -17.82 -3.27 2.17
C GLY A 102 -18.14 -4.30 1.07
N PHE A 103 -17.12 -4.86 0.40
CA PHE A 103 -17.32 -5.88 -0.62
C PHE A 103 -18.22 -7.05 -0.14
N GLY A 104 -19.22 -7.38 -0.96
CA GLY A 104 -20.16 -8.47 -0.71
C GLY A 104 -21.36 -8.08 0.16
N GLN A 105 -21.49 -6.81 0.54
CA GLN A 105 -22.69 -6.30 1.20
C GLN A 105 -23.84 -6.03 0.22
N GLU A 106 -23.54 -5.87 -1.07
CA GLU A 106 -24.53 -5.64 -2.13
C GLU A 106 -24.53 -6.80 -3.15
N GLU A 107 -25.71 -7.23 -3.62
CA GLU A 107 -25.81 -8.26 -4.66
C GLU A 107 -25.09 -7.87 -5.97
N LEU A 108 -24.97 -6.56 -6.21
CA LEU A 108 -24.29 -6.02 -7.39
C LEU A 108 -22.79 -6.31 -7.37
N ASP A 109 -22.15 -6.39 -6.20
CA ASP A 109 -20.71 -6.66 -6.07
C ASP A 109 -20.31 -7.98 -6.75
N VAL A 110 -21.14 -9.02 -6.59
CA VAL A 110 -20.89 -10.33 -7.20
C VAL A 110 -20.99 -10.25 -8.73
N ARG A 111 -21.95 -9.48 -9.25
CA ARG A 111 -22.12 -9.30 -10.71
C ARG A 111 -20.95 -8.54 -11.33
N ILE A 112 -20.50 -7.47 -10.67
CA ILE A 112 -19.33 -6.69 -11.10
C ILE A 112 -18.08 -7.58 -11.10
N LEU A 113 -17.87 -8.37 -10.04
CA LEU A 113 -16.72 -9.28 -9.96
C LEU A 113 -16.72 -10.30 -11.10
N GLN A 114 -17.87 -10.93 -11.37
CA GLN A 114 -17.99 -11.90 -12.47
C GLN A 114 -17.74 -11.27 -13.85
N GLN A 115 -18.12 -10.00 -14.03
CA GLN A 115 -17.79 -9.29 -15.26
C GLN A 115 -16.29 -9.05 -15.36
N PHE A 116 -15.68 -8.53 -14.29
CA PHE A 116 -14.25 -8.25 -14.21
C PHE A 116 -13.37 -9.48 -14.47
N ILE A 117 -13.77 -10.67 -14.00
CA ILE A 117 -13.01 -11.92 -14.20
C ILE A 117 -13.03 -12.40 -15.66
N ARG A 118 -14.10 -12.06 -16.42
CA ARG A 118 -14.28 -12.52 -17.81
C ARG A 118 -13.60 -11.62 -18.84
N ASP A 119 -13.31 -10.37 -18.47
CA ASP A 119 -12.66 -9.36 -19.33
C ASP A 119 -11.14 -9.56 -19.39
#